data_AF-A0A9W4M9L0-F1
#
_entry.id   AF-A0A9W4M9L0-F1
#
_cell.length_a   1.000
_cell.length_b   1.000
_cell.length_c   1.000
_cell.angle_alpha   90.00
_cell.angle_beta   90.00
_cell.angle_gamma   90.00
#
_symmetry.space_group_name_H-M   'P 1'
#
loop_
_entity.id
_entity.type
_entity.pdbx_description
1 polymer ?
#
loop_
_entity_poly.entity_id
_entity_poly.type
_entity_poly.pdbx_seq_one_letter_code
_entity_poly.pdbx_strand_id
1 'polypeptide(L)'
;MHIAVTGTHGVGKTTFIDDFTAVHRDYESVQEPYWLLEQQGVPFANGATTADLEKQLAESCKLILGHAGGRDVIFDRCPLDFLAYLEVVSASEGFEWLPSGRELANISKALAMLDVVIFIPLTSPDEVPVEIELPRLRSRVDRRLKTMLREDDLGLLHNGPRVLEVVGSRPQRAAMASSLLGLA
;
A
#
# COMPACT_ATOMS: atom_id res chain seq x y z
N MET A 1 8.23 -9.98 11.63
CA MET A 1 6.91 -9.78 11.03
C MET A 1 7.00 -8.62 10.06
N HIS A 2 6.64 -8.86 8.80
CA HIS A 2 6.62 -7.86 7.75
C HIS A 2 5.18 -7.46 7.43
N ILE A 3 4.88 -6.18 7.63
CA ILE A 3 3.55 -5.61 7.44
C ILE A 3 3.62 -4.57 6.35
N ALA A 4 2.68 -4.56 5.39
CA ALA A 4 2.49 -3.42 4.49
C ALA A 4 1.15 -2.74 4.78
N VAL A 5 1.12 -1.40 4.77
CA VAL A 5 -0.13 -0.64 4.93
C VAL A 5 -0.61 -0.16 3.57
N THR A 6 -1.81 -0.57 3.17
CA THR A 6 -2.40 -0.27 1.86
C THR A 6 -3.64 0.61 1.98
N GLY A 7 -3.87 1.46 0.98
CA GLY A 7 -4.99 2.38 0.95
C GLY A 7 -4.72 3.57 0.05
N THR A 8 -5.77 4.16 -0.50
CA THR A 8 -5.62 5.30 -1.43
C THR A 8 -4.91 6.50 -0.78
N HIS A 9 -4.40 7.43 -1.60
CA HIS A 9 -3.81 8.67 -1.10
C HIS A 9 -4.77 9.41 -0.14
N GLY A 10 -4.24 9.97 0.94
CA GLY A 10 -5.01 10.75 1.91
C GLY A 10 -5.99 9.96 2.80
N VAL A 11 -5.80 8.65 3.05
CA VAL A 11 -6.61 7.89 4.03
C VAL A 11 -5.99 7.82 5.44
N GLY A 12 -4.80 8.41 5.61
CA GLY A 12 -4.07 8.45 6.88
C GLY A 12 -3.14 7.26 7.14
N LYS A 13 -2.56 6.66 6.09
CA LYS A 13 -1.60 5.54 6.20
C LYS A 13 -0.35 5.91 7.00
N THR A 14 0.37 6.94 6.57
CA THR A 14 1.59 7.41 7.25
C THR A 14 1.31 7.75 8.71
N THR A 15 0.21 8.46 8.98
CA THR A 15 -0.24 8.75 10.34
C THR A 15 -0.53 7.48 11.17
N PHE A 16 -1.14 6.46 10.56
CA PHE A 16 -1.34 5.16 11.21
C PHE A 16 -0.01 4.46 11.51
N ILE A 17 0.96 4.51 10.59
CA ILE A 17 2.30 3.93 10.80
C ILE A 17 3.02 4.64 11.93
N ASP A 18 2.95 5.98 12.00
CA ASP A 18 3.53 6.77 13.08
C ASP A 18 2.93 6.36 14.45
N ASP A 19 1.60 6.25 14.53
CA ASP A 19 0.92 5.81 15.77
C ASP A 19 1.29 4.38 16.14
N PHE A 20 1.34 3.48 15.16
CA PHE A 20 1.65 2.07 15.36
C PHE A 20 3.07 1.90 15.90
N THR A 21 4.05 2.57 15.29
CA THR A 21 5.47 2.49 15.70
C THR A 21 5.77 3.25 16.99
N ALA A 22 4.96 4.26 17.34
CA ALA A 22 5.07 4.92 18.64
C ALA A 22 4.75 3.97 19.81
N VAL A 23 3.83 3.03 19.60
CA VAL A 23 3.46 1.97 20.57
C VAL A 23 4.40 0.76 20.43
N HIS A 24 4.60 0.27 19.21
CA HIS A 24 5.38 -0.93 18.90
C HIS A 24 6.79 -0.57 18.42
N ARG A 25 7.64 -0.11 19.35
CA ARG A 25 8.96 0.48 19.04
C ARG A 25 9.98 -0.47 18.41
N ASP A 26 9.71 -1.78 18.43
CA ASP A 26 10.55 -2.78 17.78
C ASP A 26 10.33 -2.84 16.26
N TYR A 27 9.25 -2.23 15.76
CA TYR A 27 8.99 -2.10 14.33
C TYR A 27 9.79 -0.96 13.71
N GLU A 28 10.49 -1.29 12.63
CA GLU A 28 11.09 -0.31 11.73
C GLU A 28 10.08 0.11 10.66
N SER A 29 9.87 1.42 10.48
CA SER A 29 9.04 1.93 9.38
C SER A 29 9.88 2.16 8.12
N VAL A 30 9.42 1.60 7.01
CA VAL A 30 9.98 1.86 5.68
C VAL A 30 9.08 2.86 4.96
N GLN A 31 9.68 3.98 4.56
CA GLN A 31 8.98 5.10 3.93
C GLN A 31 8.40 4.73 2.56
N GLU A 32 7.35 5.44 2.14
CA GLU A 32 6.71 5.28 0.84
C GLU A 32 7.72 5.36 -0.32
N PRO A 33 7.65 4.45 -1.32
CA PRO A 33 8.58 4.41 -2.45
C PRO A 33 8.78 5.74 -3.19
N TYR A 34 7.72 6.56 -3.30
CA TYR A 34 7.81 7.90 -3.90
C TYR A 34 8.92 8.74 -3.26
N TRP A 35 8.91 8.87 -1.93
CA TRP A 35 9.86 9.72 -1.22
C TRP A 35 11.28 9.19 -1.30
N LEU A 36 11.45 7.87 -1.27
CA LEU A 36 12.77 7.24 -1.39
C LEU A 36 13.37 7.45 -2.79
N LEU A 37 12.55 7.35 -3.84
CA LEU A 37 12.96 7.64 -5.21
C LEU A 37 13.26 9.14 -5.41
N GLU A 38 12.44 10.02 -4.83
CA GLU A 38 12.65 11.46 -4.88
C GLU A 38 13.98 11.86 -4.20
N GLN A 39 14.28 11.29 -3.03
CA GLN A 39 15.57 11.48 -2.33
C GLN A 39 16.78 10.99 -3.15
N GLN A 40 16.58 10.01 -4.03
CA GLN A 40 17.60 9.54 -4.98
C GLN A 40 17.71 10.41 -6.24
N GLY A 41 16.90 11.47 -6.35
CA GLY A 41 16.89 12.39 -7.49
C GLY A 41 16.13 11.86 -8.71
N VAL A 42 15.23 10.88 -8.52
CA VAL A 42 14.37 10.39 -9.60
C VAL A 42 13.32 11.46 -9.93
N PRO A 43 13.25 11.94 -11.18
CA PRO A 43 12.25 12.92 -11.57
C PRO A 43 10.87 12.28 -11.66
N PHE A 44 9.88 12.97 -11.09
CA PHE A 44 8.47 12.64 -11.16
C PHE A 44 7.69 13.75 -11.88
N ALA A 45 6.67 13.35 -12.63
CA ALA A 45 5.75 14.30 -13.26
C ALA A 45 4.79 14.91 -12.23
N ASN A 46 4.11 16.00 -12.62
CA ASN A 46 3.01 16.54 -11.83
C ASN A 46 1.80 15.59 -11.92
N GLY A 47 1.54 14.86 -10.83
CA GLY A 47 0.43 13.91 -10.71
C GLY A 47 0.84 12.45 -10.87
N ALA A 48 -0.14 11.55 -10.88
CA ALA A 48 0.10 10.11 -11.02
C ALA A 48 0.14 9.71 -12.50
N THR A 49 1.34 9.43 -13.03
CA THR A 49 1.53 8.87 -14.38
C THR A 49 1.85 7.39 -14.32
N THR A 50 1.49 6.63 -15.36
CA THR A 50 1.79 5.20 -15.45
C THR A 50 3.28 4.88 -15.31
N ALA A 51 4.14 5.61 -16.01
CA ALA A 51 5.60 5.44 -15.92
C ALA A 51 6.17 5.68 -14.50
N ASP A 52 5.63 6.64 -13.77
CA ASP A 52 6.07 6.93 -12.40
C ASP A 52 5.55 5.92 -11.39
N LEU A 53 4.34 5.38 -11.63
CA LEU A 53 3.77 4.31 -10.83
C LEU A 53 4.53 2.99 -11.03
N GLU A 54 5.01 2.69 -12.24
CA GLU A 54 5.86 1.52 -12.52
C GLU A 54 7.17 1.57 -11.73
N LYS A 55 7.83 2.74 -11.67
CA LYS A 55 9.06 2.93 -10.87
C LYS A 55 8.79 2.66 -9.38
N GLN A 56 7.68 3.20 -8.86
CA GLN A 56 7.30 3.02 -7.45
C GLN A 56 6.92 1.57 -7.14
N LEU A 57 6.24 0.87 -8.06
CA LEU A 57 5.95 -0.56 -7.93
C LEU A 57 7.24 -1.38 -7.86
N ALA A 58 8.20 -1.11 -8.75
CA ALA A 58 9.49 -1.78 -8.77
C ALA A 58 10.27 -1.54 -7.47
N GLU A 59 10.30 -0.29 -6.98
CA GLU A 59 10.98 0.05 -5.73
C GLU A 59 10.26 -0.56 -4.51
N SER A 60 8.92 -0.58 -4.48
CA SER A 60 8.15 -1.26 -3.44
C SER A 60 8.51 -2.75 -3.34
N CYS A 61 8.55 -3.44 -4.48
CA CYS A 61 8.96 -4.85 -4.50
C CYS A 61 10.40 -5.02 -4.03
N LYS A 62 11.32 -4.16 -4.48
CA LYS A 62 12.73 -4.20 -4.08
C LYS A 62 12.92 -3.96 -2.58
N LEU A 63 12.21 -3.00 -1.99
CA LEU A 63 12.26 -2.72 -0.55
C LEU A 63 11.82 -3.95 0.24
N ILE A 64 10.68 -4.54 -0.11
CA ILE A 64 10.17 -5.73 0.60
C ILE A 64 11.13 -6.91 0.47
N LEU A 65 11.59 -7.20 -0.76
CA LEU A 65 12.53 -8.31 -1.01
C LEU A 65 13.91 -8.08 -0.36
N GLY A 66 14.31 -6.82 -0.19
CA GLY A 66 15.57 -6.43 0.45
C GLY A 66 15.56 -6.61 1.97
N HIS A 67 14.39 -6.72 2.60
CA HIS A 67 14.25 -6.96 4.04
C HIS A 67 14.03 -8.45 4.37
N ALA A 68 14.49 -9.36 3.50
CA ALA A 68 14.41 -10.79 3.73
C ALA A 68 15.30 -11.24 4.91
N GLY A 69 14.75 -11.21 6.12
CA GLY A 69 15.40 -11.60 7.37
C GLY A 69 15.82 -10.38 8.20
N GLY A 70 15.30 -10.28 9.43
CA GLY A 70 15.59 -9.14 10.29
C GLY A 70 14.52 -8.85 11.33
N ARG A 71 14.46 -7.58 11.72
CA ARG A 71 13.51 -6.97 12.67
C ARG A 71 12.09 -7.00 12.12
N ASP A 72 11.13 -6.67 12.96
CA ASP A 72 9.77 -6.40 12.51
C ASP A 72 9.75 -5.11 11.67
N VAL A 73 9.06 -5.13 10.53
CA VAL A 73 9.08 -4.02 9.56
C VAL A 73 7.65 -3.67 9.15
N ILE A 74 7.36 -2.38 9.04
CA ILE A 74 6.11 -1.86 8.49
C ILE A 74 6.38 -0.94 7.29
N PHE A 75 5.89 -1.33 6.11
CA PHE A 75 6.06 -0.60 4.86
C PHE A 75 4.89 0.37 4.62
N ASP A 76 5.19 1.63 4.33
CA ASP A 76 4.20 2.58 3.81
C ASP A 76 3.95 2.26 2.33
N ARG A 77 2.78 1.67 2.07
CA ARG A 77 2.31 1.04 0.82
C ARG A 77 2.76 -0.38 0.56
N CYS A 78 1.82 -1.13 0.00
CA CYS A 78 1.98 -2.46 -0.57
C CYS A 78 2.14 -2.34 -2.10
N PRO A 79 2.77 -3.32 -2.80
CA PRO A 79 2.72 -3.39 -4.25
C PRO A 79 1.30 -3.30 -4.84
N LEU A 80 0.28 -3.76 -4.09
CA LEU A 80 -1.13 -3.66 -4.47
C LEU A 80 -1.63 -2.22 -4.62
N ASP A 81 -1.08 -1.26 -3.86
CA ASP A 81 -1.39 0.16 -4.05
C ASP A 81 -1.09 0.58 -5.49
N PHE A 82 0.12 0.29 -5.96
CA PHE A 82 0.57 0.70 -7.28
C PHE A 82 -0.16 -0.04 -8.40
N LEU A 83 -0.49 -1.32 -8.22
CA LEU A 83 -1.33 -2.05 -9.17
C LEU A 83 -2.71 -1.40 -9.31
N ALA A 84 -3.35 -1.03 -8.21
CA ALA A 84 -4.65 -0.35 -8.26
C ALA A 84 -4.57 1.01 -8.95
N TYR A 85 -3.49 1.77 -8.71
CA TYR A 85 -3.26 3.03 -9.43
C TYR A 85 -2.97 2.80 -10.92
N LEU A 86 -2.11 1.84 -11.28
CA LEU A 86 -1.75 1.53 -12.66
C LEU A 86 -2.97 1.15 -13.49
N GLU A 87 -3.82 0.25 -12.98
CA GLU A 87 -5.05 -0.13 -13.69
C GLU A 87 -6.02 1.05 -13.85
N VAL A 88 -6.19 1.88 -12.81
CA VAL A 88 -7.13 3.01 -12.87
C VAL A 88 -6.62 4.14 -13.78
N VAL A 89 -5.33 4.46 -13.71
CA VAL A 89 -4.71 5.52 -14.51
C VAL A 89 -4.60 5.10 -15.97
N SER A 90 -4.06 3.90 -16.27
CA SER A 90 -3.95 3.41 -17.66
C SER A 90 -5.31 3.35 -18.35
N ALA A 91 -6.35 2.84 -17.66
CA ALA A 91 -7.71 2.82 -18.21
C ALA A 91 -8.25 4.23 -18.51
N SER A 92 -7.83 5.24 -17.74
CA SER A 92 -8.18 6.64 -17.99
C SER A 92 -7.38 7.26 -19.14
N GLU A 93 -6.17 6.75 -19.38
CA GLU A 93 -5.31 7.09 -20.52
C GLU A 93 -5.72 6.35 -21.81
N GLY A 94 -6.66 5.41 -21.72
CA GLY A 94 -7.25 4.71 -22.87
C GLY A 94 -6.56 3.39 -23.23
N PHE A 95 -5.79 2.80 -22.32
CA PHE A 95 -5.20 1.47 -22.49
C PHE A 95 -5.28 0.63 -21.21
N GLU A 96 -4.95 -0.65 -21.31
CA GLU A 96 -4.87 -1.54 -20.16
C GLU A 96 -3.40 -1.79 -19.84
N TRP A 97 -2.97 -1.44 -18.63
CA TRP A 97 -1.65 -1.80 -18.16
C TRP A 97 -1.60 -3.26 -17.72
N LEU A 98 -0.59 -4.00 -18.17
CA LEU A 98 -0.35 -5.39 -17.79
C LEU A 98 1.11 -5.56 -17.38
N PRO A 99 1.40 -6.24 -16.25
CA PRO A 99 2.77 -6.52 -15.85
C PRO A 99 3.41 -7.50 -16.83
N SER A 100 4.68 -7.30 -17.14
CA SER A 100 5.50 -8.34 -17.77
C SER A 100 5.62 -9.56 -16.85
N GLY A 101 5.94 -10.73 -17.41
CA GLY A 101 6.12 -11.95 -16.60
C GLY A 101 7.17 -11.82 -15.49
N ARG A 102 8.20 -10.98 -15.71
CA ARG A 102 9.21 -10.67 -14.69
C ARG A 102 8.65 -9.80 -13.56
N GLU A 103 7.87 -8.78 -13.90
CA GLU A 103 7.22 -7.91 -12.91
C GLU A 103 6.22 -8.70 -12.09
N LEU A 104 5.37 -9.51 -12.72
CA LEU A 104 4.42 -10.37 -12.03
C LEU A 104 5.12 -11.32 -11.05
N ALA A 105 6.25 -11.92 -11.46
CA ALA A 105 7.04 -12.77 -10.58
C ALA A 105 7.62 -12.00 -9.39
N ASN A 106 8.09 -10.75 -9.59
CA ASN A 106 8.62 -9.91 -8.51
C ASN A 106 7.52 -9.47 -7.54
N ILE A 107 6.36 -9.07 -8.05
CA ILE A 107 5.18 -8.73 -7.25
C ILE A 107 4.79 -9.92 -6.38
N SER A 108 4.63 -11.10 -6.99
CA SER A 108 4.23 -12.31 -6.29
C SER A 108 5.22 -12.68 -5.18
N LYS A 109 6.53 -12.57 -5.46
CA LYS A 109 7.57 -12.81 -4.44
C LYS A 109 7.54 -11.78 -3.31
N ALA A 110 7.35 -10.50 -3.63
CA ALA A 110 7.26 -9.45 -2.63
C ALA A 110 6.05 -9.65 -1.73
N LEU A 111 4.88 -9.98 -2.29
CA LEU A 111 3.68 -10.27 -1.51
C LEU A 111 3.89 -11.50 -0.61
N ALA A 112 4.51 -12.57 -1.11
CA ALA A 112 4.81 -13.76 -0.31
C ALA A 112 5.80 -13.52 0.85
N MET A 113 6.54 -12.40 0.84
CA MET A 113 7.43 -11.99 1.95
C MET A 113 6.73 -11.20 3.05
N LEU A 114 5.49 -10.75 2.80
CA LEU A 114 4.68 -10.05 3.78
C LEU A 114 3.90 -11.06 4.61
N ASP A 115 3.88 -10.88 5.93
CA ASP A 115 3.01 -11.65 6.82
C ASP A 115 1.59 -11.08 6.78
N VAL A 116 1.48 -9.74 6.72
CA VAL A 116 0.22 -9.01 6.83
C VAL A 116 0.17 -7.83 5.87
N VAL A 117 -1.00 -7.62 5.27
CA VAL A 117 -1.38 -6.36 4.62
C VAL A 117 -2.49 -5.73 5.44
N ILE A 118 -2.21 -4.55 6.03
CA ILE A 118 -3.22 -3.75 6.72
C ILE A 118 -3.88 -2.84 5.69
N PHE A 119 -5.17 -3.03 5.47
CA PHE A 119 -5.96 -2.21 4.57
C PHE A 119 -6.73 -1.13 5.34
N ILE A 120 -6.51 0.13 4.95
CA ILE A 120 -7.27 1.28 5.41
C ILE A 120 -8.18 1.74 4.26
N PRO A 121 -9.46 1.33 4.24
CA PRO A 121 -10.40 1.71 3.19
C PRO A 121 -10.84 3.17 3.34
N LEU A 122 -11.26 3.76 2.22
CA LEU A 122 -12.05 4.99 2.25
C LEU A 122 -13.46 4.67 2.79
N THR A 123 -13.89 5.44 3.78
CA THR A 123 -15.21 5.35 4.43
C THR A 123 -16.14 6.47 3.97
N SER A 124 -17.43 6.32 4.27
CA SER A 124 -18.45 7.37 4.06
C SER A 124 -19.23 7.57 5.36
N PRO A 125 -19.17 8.77 5.99
CA PRO A 125 -18.40 9.95 5.57
C PRO A 125 -16.89 9.73 5.62
N ASP A 126 -16.14 10.52 4.84
CA ASP A 126 -14.67 10.50 4.88
C ASP A 126 -14.18 11.05 6.22
N GLU A 127 -13.28 10.32 6.86
CA GLU A 127 -12.75 10.68 8.18
C GLU A 127 -11.56 11.64 8.11
N VAL A 128 -10.95 11.82 6.93
CA VAL A 128 -9.81 12.74 6.75
C VAL A 128 -10.32 14.10 6.28
N PRO A 129 -10.25 15.16 7.12
CA PRO A 129 -10.83 16.47 6.82
C PRO A 129 -9.86 17.33 5.98
N VAL A 130 -9.26 16.75 4.95
CA VAL A 130 -8.28 17.42 4.08
C VAL A 130 -8.80 17.42 2.65
N GLU A 131 -8.61 18.54 1.96
CA GLU A 131 -8.93 18.62 0.53
C GLU A 131 -7.98 17.70 -0.26
N ILE A 132 -8.57 16.79 -1.01
CA ILE A 132 -7.83 15.85 -1.86
C ILE A 132 -7.75 16.43 -3.26
N GLU A 133 -6.54 16.54 -3.79
CA GLU A 133 -6.28 17.09 -5.13
C GLU A 133 -7.02 16.34 -6.25
N LEU A 134 -7.05 15.00 -6.15
CA LEU A 134 -7.65 14.11 -7.16
C LEU A 134 -8.74 13.19 -6.53
N PRO A 135 -9.89 13.73 -6.12
CA PRO A 135 -10.88 12.99 -5.32
C PRO A 135 -11.57 11.86 -6.11
N ARG A 136 -11.74 12.06 -7.43
CA ARG A 136 -12.28 11.02 -8.32
C ARG A 136 -11.30 9.86 -8.51
N LEU A 137 -10.01 10.16 -8.68
CA LEU A 137 -8.96 9.13 -8.77
C LEU A 137 -8.90 8.35 -7.45
N ARG A 138 -8.85 9.06 -6.31
CA ARG A 138 -8.86 8.48 -4.97
C ARG A 138 -10.00 7.47 -4.76
N SER A 139 -11.23 7.85 -5.14
CA SER A 139 -12.40 6.98 -4.99
C SER A 139 -12.37 5.76 -5.92
N ARG A 140 -11.83 5.91 -7.14
CA ARG A 140 -11.70 4.80 -8.11
C ARG A 140 -10.63 3.80 -7.66
N VAL A 141 -9.49 4.29 -7.18
CA VAL A 141 -8.41 3.47 -6.64
C VAL A 141 -8.86 2.73 -5.40
N ASP A 142 -9.56 3.39 -4.47
CA ASP A 142 -10.12 2.71 -3.30
C ASP A 142 -11.08 1.57 -3.68
N ARG A 143 -11.98 1.79 -4.65
CA ARG A 143 -12.86 0.72 -5.14
C ARG A 143 -12.06 -0.44 -5.74
N ARG A 144 -10.98 -0.13 -6.48
CA ARG A 144 -10.13 -1.16 -7.06
C ARG A 144 -9.40 -1.95 -5.99
N LEU A 145 -8.80 -1.29 -4.99
CA LEU A 145 -8.19 -1.93 -3.82
C LEU A 145 -9.17 -2.83 -3.08
N LYS A 146 -10.41 -2.37 -2.86
CA LYS A 146 -11.47 -3.19 -2.23
C LYS A 146 -11.71 -4.48 -3.01
N THR A 147 -11.74 -4.41 -4.35
CA THR A 147 -11.93 -5.58 -5.21
C THR A 147 -10.72 -6.52 -5.09
N MET A 148 -9.49 -6.00 -5.27
CA MET A 148 -8.25 -6.78 -5.15
C MET A 148 -8.13 -7.50 -3.80
N LEU A 149 -8.42 -6.80 -2.71
CA LEU A 149 -8.16 -7.30 -1.35
C LEU A 149 -9.27 -8.20 -0.81
N ARG A 150 -10.53 -7.97 -1.19
CA ARG A 150 -11.68 -8.72 -0.67
C ARG A 150 -12.05 -9.92 -1.55
N GLU A 151 -11.79 -9.83 -2.84
CA GLU A 151 -12.16 -10.85 -3.81
C GLU A 151 -10.94 -11.64 -4.31
N ASP A 152 -9.71 -11.20 -4.00
CA ASP A 152 -8.46 -11.75 -4.56
C ASP A 152 -8.56 -11.94 -6.07
N ASP A 153 -9.13 -10.95 -6.77
CA ASP A 153 -9.49 -11.08 -8.18
C ASP A 153 -8.28 -11.21 -9.12
N LEU A 154 -7.10 -10.80 -8.63
CA LEU A 154 -5.82 -11.03 -9.30
C LEU A 154 -5.16 -12.38 -8.93
N GLY A 155 -5.70 -13.12 -7.95
CA GLY A 155 -5.14 -14.38 -7.46
C GLY A 155 -3.75 -14.25 -6.84
N LEU A 156 -3.39 -13.04 -6.36
CA LEU A 156 -2.07 -12.72 -5.83
C LEU A 156 -1.96 -12.95 -4.32
N LEU A 157 -3.09 -13.12 -3.63
CA LEU A 157 -3.14 -13.24 -2.16
C LEU A 157 -3.24 -14.68 -1.68
N HIS A 158 -3.56 -15.65 -2.56
CA HIS A 158 -3.72 -17.06 -2.19
C HIS A 158 -2.54 -17.66 -1.41
N ASN A 159 -1.30 -17.35 -1.82
CA ASN A 159 -0.06 -17.71 -1.11
C ASN A 159 0.63 -16.50 -0.49
N GLY A 160 -0.12 -15.40 -0.32
CA GLY A 160 0.38 -14.11 0.09
C GLY A 160 0.07 -13.78 1.56
N PRO A 161 0.09 -12.48 1.90
CA PRO A 161 -0.09 -12.02 3.27
C PRO A 161 -1.55 -12.17 3.71
N ARG A 162 -1.75 -12.26 5.03
CA ARG A 162 -3.09 -12.10 5.62
C ARG A 162 -3.55 -10.64 5.44
N VAL A 163 -4.76 -10.43 4.94
CA VAL A 163 -5.34 -9.09 4.85
C VAL A 163 -6.11 -8.75 6.12
N LEU A 164 -5.78 -7.62 6.74
CA LEU A 164 -6.49 -7.06 7.89
C LEU A 164 -7.09 -5.70 7.52
N GLU A 165 -8.41 -5.63 7.40
CA GLU A 165 -9.10 -4.35 7.18
C GLU A 165 -9.31 -3.64 8.52
N VAL A 166 -8.82 -2.39 8.64
CA VAL A 166 -8.96 -1.57 9.86
C VAL A 166 -9.75 -0.29 9.56
N VAL A 167 -10.78 -0.04 10.37
CA VAL A 167 -11.75 1.04 10.15
C VAL A 167 -12.00 1.84 11.42
N GLY A 168 -12.66 2.98 11.27
CA GLY A 168 -12.93 3.93 12.35
C GLY A 168 -11.80 4.94 12.53
N SER A 169 -11.91 5.74 13.59
CA SER A 169 -11.02 6.85 13.87
C SER A 169 -9.56 6.41 14.00
N ARG A 170 -8.63 7.37 13.85
CA ARG A 170 -7.18 7.20 14.06
C ARG A 170 -6.82 6.28 15.25
N PRO A 171 -7.27 6.54 16.51
CA PRO A 171 -6.94 5.66 17.64
C PRO A 171 -7.62 4.28 17.56
N GLN A 172 -8.82 4.18 16.97
CA GLN A 172 -9.50 2.90 16.80
C GLN A 172 -8.76 2.00 15.82
N ARG A 173 -8.22 2.54 14.72
CA ARG A 173 -7.44 1.76 13.73
C ARG A 173 -6.17 1.18 14.34
N ALA A 174 -5.42 1.97 15.10
CA ALA A 174 -4.19 1.51 15.76
C ALA A 174 -4.48 0.41 16.80
N ALA A 175 -5.53 0.58 17.62
CA ALA A 175 -5.94 -0.42 18.59
C ALA A 175 -6.44 -1.71 17.93
N MET A 176 -7.26 -1.59 16.88
CA MET A 176 -7.76 -2.72 16.10
C MET A 176 -6.62 -3.51 15.45
N ALA A 177 -5.67 -2.82 14.82
CA ALA A 177 -4.48 -3.45 14.23
C ALA A 177 -3.67 -4.22 15.28
N SER A 178 -3.35 -3.60 16.41
CA SER A 178 -2.60 -4.24 17.49
C SER A 178 -3.30 -5.50 18.00
N SER A 179 -4.62 -5.42 18.22
CA SER A 179 -5.43 -6.56 18.67
C SER A 179 -5.46 -7.70 17.64
N LEU A 180 -5.65 -7.38 16.35
CA LEU A 180 -5.69 -8.40 15.29
C LEU A 180 -4.33 -9.05 15.01
N LEU A 181 -3.24 -8.33 15.28
CA LEU A 181 -1.87 -8.82 15.20
C LEU A 181 -1.45 -9.60 16.45
N GLY A 182 -2.23 -9.56 17.54
CA GLY A 182 -1.88 -10.19 18.82
C GLY A 182 -0.74 -9.48 19.55
N LEU A 183 -0.54 -8.18 19.29
CA LEU A 183 0.46 -7.34 19.96
C LEU A 183 -0.16 -6.72 21.22
N ALA A 184 0.58 -6.80 22.33
CA ALA A 184 0.15 -6.35 23.66
C ALA A 184 0.44 -4.86 23.90
#